data_AF-A0A6V8CF22-F1
#
_entry.id   AF-A0A6V8CF22-F1
#
_cell.length_a   1.000
_cell.length_b   1.000
_cell.length_c   1.000
_cell.angle_alpha   90.00
_cell.angle_beta   90.00
_cell.angle_gamma   90.00
#
_symmetry.space_group_name_H-M   'P 1'
#
loop_
_entity.id
_entity.type
_entity.pdbx_description
1 polymer ?
#
loop_
_entity_poly.entity_id
_entity_poly.type
_entity_poly.pdbx_seq_one_letter_code
_entity_poly.pdbx_strand_id
1 'polypeptide(L)'
;IIEKSIINMVDELGCHVVVTTGGTGPAERDVTPEATEAVCERILPGFGEQMRQISLQHVPTAILSRQIGGTRGQSLIFNLPGRPKAIRETIDEIWKAVPYCVELMNGPIIEMNKQVCNAFRPKK
;
A
#
# COMPACT_ATOMS: atom_id res chain seq x y z
N ILE A 1 -17.96 -0.19 -5.62
CA ILE A 1 -17.93 -0.49 -4.16
C ILE A 1 -16.58 -0.12 -3.58
N ILE A 2 -15.47 -0.61 -4.16
CA ILE A 2 -14.10 -0.37 -3.67
C ILE A 2 -13.80 1.12 -3.47
N GLU A 3 -14.01 1.97 -4.48
CA GLU A 3 -13.79 3.43 -4.38
C GLU A 3 -14.54 4.04 -3.18
N LYS A 4 -15.84 3.76 -3.07
CA LYS A 4 -16.69 4.26 -1.96
C LYS A 4 -16.16 3.82 -0.60
N SER A 5 -15.67 2.57 -0.50
CA SER A 5 -15.10 2.06 0.75
C SER A 5 -13.79 2.76 1.11
N ILE A 6 -12.90 2.99 0.13
CA ILE A 6 -11.64 3.72 0.36
C ILE A 6 -11.94 5.17 0.76
N ILE A 7 -12.84 5.85 0.05
CA ILE A 7 -13.28 7.21 0.36
C ILE A 7 -13.84 7.28 1.78
N ASN A 8 -14.74 6.36 2.16
CA ASN A 8 -15.29 6.34 3.52
C ASN A 8 -14.20 6.12 4.59
N MET A 9 -13.23 5.23 4.34
CA MET A 9 -12.14 5.00 5.28
C MET A 9 -11.26 6.24 5.48
N VAL A 10 -10.98 6.97 4.39
CA VAL A 10 -10.13 8.17 4.43
C VAL A 10 -10.90 9.36 4.98
N ASP A 11 -12.02 9.71 4.35
CA ASP A 11 -12.70 10.99 4.52
C ASP A 11 -13.60 10.99 5.78
N GLU A 12 -14.22 9.86 6.10
CA GLU A 12 -15.18 9.76 7.22
C GLU A 12 -14.54 9.13 8.47
N LEU A 13 -13.73 8.08 8.30
CA LEU A 13 -13.10 7.38 9.42
C LEU A 13 -11.70 7.92 9.79
N GLY A 14 -11.12 8.81 8.97
CA GLY A 14 -9.82 9.43 9.25
C GLY A 14 -8.65 8.43 9.23
N CYS A 15 -8.71 7.38 8.42
CA CYS A 15 -7.65 6.37 8.36
C CYS A 15 -6.41 6.92 7.64
N HIS A 16 -5.29 7.07 8.33
CA HIS A 16 -4.02 7.54 7.76
C HIS A 16 -3.30 6.51 6.86
N VAL A 17 -3.66 5.23 7.00
CA VAL A 17 -3.17 4.15 6.14
C VAL A 17 -4.33 3.24 5.80
N VAL A 18 -4.58 3.04 4.51
CA VAL A 18 -5.57 2.10 3.97
C VAL A 18 -4.84 1.06 3.14
N VAL A 19 -5.11 -0.21 3.44
CA VAL A 19 -4.49 -1.34 2.74
C VAL A 19 -5.60 -2.19 2.15
N THR A 20 -5.54 -2.44 0.85
CA THR A 20 -6.43 -3.39 0.18
C THR A 20 -5.73 -4.73 -0.03
N THR A 21 -6.49 -5.82 -0.16
CA THR A 21 -5.93 -7.15 -0.47
C THR A 21 -6.77 -7.84 -1.52
N GLY A 22 -6.09 -8.39 -2.54
CA GLY A 22 -6.73 -9.10 -3.65
C GLY A 22 -7.21 -8.17 -4.78
N GLY A 23 -7.65 -8.78 -5.88
CA GLY A 23 -8.19 -8.06 -7.05
C GLY A 23 -7.17 -7.17 -7.77
N THR A 24 -5.90 -7.57 -7.81
CA THR A 24 -4.78 -6.84 -8.44
C THR A 24 -4.15 -7.57 -9.63
N GLY A 25 -4.70 -8.71 -10.04
CA GLY A 25 -4.21 -9.48 -11.19
C GLY A 25 -4.67 -8.90 -12.53
N PRO A 26 -4.46 -9.66 -13.62
CA PRO A 26 -4.84 -9.26 -14.97
C PRO A 26 -6.28 -9.65 -15.36
N ALA A 27 -7.04 -10.31 -14.48
CA ALA A 27 -8.39 -10.73 -14.80
C ALA A 27 -9.34 -9.52 -14.89
N GLU A 28 -10.37 -9.60 -15.75
CA GLU A 28 -11.33 -8.51 -15.97
C GLU A 28 -11.99 -7.99 -14.68
N ARG A 29 -12.22 -8.88 -13.71
CA ARG A 29 -12.82 -8.54 -12.42
C ARG A 29 -11.87 -7.88 -11.42
N ASP A 30 -10.56 -7.90 -11.69
CA ASP A 30 -9.53 -7.48 -10.74
C ASP A 30 -9.32 -5.96 -10.83
N VAL A 31 -10.27 -5.18 -10.32
CA VAL A 31 -10.35 -3.72 -10.52
C VAL A 31 -9.84 -2.88 -9.33
N THR A 32 -9.11 -3.48 -8.39
CA THR A 32 -8.64 -2.79 -7.19
C THR A 32 -7.63 -1.67 -7.47
N PRO A 33 -6.66 -1.84 -8.40
CA PRO A 33 -5.75 -0.76 -8.79
C PRO A 33 -6.48 0.44 -9.41
N GLU A 34 -7.43 0.22 -10.31
CA GLU A 34 -8.21 1.29 -10.94
C GLU A 34 -9.03 2.06 -9.91
N ALA A 35 -9.69 1.34 -9.00
CA ALA A 35 -10.43 1.97 -7.91
C ALA A 35 -9.51 2.76 -6.96
N THR A 36 -8.27 2.32 -6.78
CA THR A 36 -7.27 3.03 -5.97
C THR A 36 -6.79 4.28 -6.68
N GLU A 37 -6.48 4.18 -7.97
CA GLU A 37 -6.04 5.30 -8.80
C GLU A 37 -7.11 6.38 -8.89
N ALA A 38 -8.37 5.99 -9.09
CA ALA A 38 -9.50 6.91 -9.23
C ALA A 38 -9.74 7.79 -7.99
N VAL A 39 -9.38 7.31 -6.79
CA VAL A 39 -9.60 8.05 -5.52
C VAL A 39 -8.36 8.77 -5.00
N CYS A 40 -7.17 8.41 -5.51
CA CYS A 40 -5.91 9.03 -5.12
C CYS A 40 -5.69 10.36 -5.85
N GLU A 41 -5.16 11.34 -5.12
CA GLU A 41 -4.72 12.63 -5.67
C GLU A 41 -3.33 12.53 -6.29
N ARG A 42 -2.47 11.64 -5.76
CA ARG A 42 -1.12 11.39 -6.28
C ARG A 42 -0.81 9.90 -6.23
N ILE A 43 -0.22 9.38 -7.29
CA ILE A 43 0.32 8.02 -7.34
C ILE A 43 1.78 8.03 -6.91
N LEU A 44 2.15 7.02 -6.13
CA LEU A 44 3.52 6.76 -5.68
C LEU A 44 4.04 5.51 -6.43
N PRO A 45 4.58 5.66 -7.65
CA PRO A 45 4.94 4.52 -8.50
C PRO A 45 5.93 3.55 -7.85
N GLY A 46 6.83 4.07 -6.99
CA GLY A 46 7.79 3.28 -6.24
C GLY A 46 7.17 2.18 -5.35
N PHE A 47 5.93 2.34 -4.87
CA PHE A 47 5.23 1.27 -4.14
C PHE A 47 4.96 0.08 -5.04
N GLY A 48 4.36 0.31 -6.22
CA GLY A 48 4.05 -0.77 -7.17
C GLY A 48 5.31 -1.47 -7.67
N GLU A 49 6.36 -0.69 -7.97
CA GLU A 49 7.67 -1.20 -8.38
C GLU A 49 8.29 -2.09 -7.30
N GLN A 50 8.40 -1.58 -6.08
CA GLN A 50 9.05 -2.30 -4.98
C GLN A 50 8.26 -3.56 -4.60
N MET A 51 6.92 -3.50 -4.54
CA MET A 51 6.11 -4.68 -4.24
C MET A 51 6.25 -5.78 -5.29
N ARG A 52 6.36 -5.42 -6.58
CA ARG A 52 6.62 -6.40 -7.66
C ARG A 52 8.02 -6.97 -7.55
N GLN A 53 9.03 -6.15 -7.27
CA GLN A 53 10.42 -6.60 -7.08
C GLN A 53 10.55 -7.59 -5.91
N ILE A 54 9.90 -7.32 -4.78
CA ILE A 54 9.87 -8.25 -3.64
C ILE A 54 9.19 -9.55 -4.04
N SER A 55 8.00 -9.47 -4.63
CA SER A 55 7.22 -10.67 -5.02
C SER A 55 7.95 -11.54 -6.06
N LEU A 56 8.76 -10.93 -6.95
CA LEU A 56 9.57 -11.63 -7.96
C LEU A 56 10.62 -12.55 -7.35
N GLN A 57 11.08 -12.30 -6.12
CA GLN A 57 11.98 -13.19 -5.39
C GLN A 57 11.32 -14.53 -5.05
N HIS A 58 9.98 -14.57 -5.03
CA HIS A 58 9.20 -15.72 -4.60
C HIS A 58 8.45 -16.40 -5.75
N VAL A 59 7.91 -15.64 -6.70
CA VAL A 59 7.12 -16.16 -7.82
C VAL A 59 7.41 -15.39 -9.13
N PRO A 60 7.72 -16.09 -10.24
CA PRO A 60 7.97 -15.43 -11.53
C PRO A 60 6.78 -14.64 -12.08
N THR A 61 5.56 -15.06 -11.74
CA THR A 61 4.32 -14.41 -12.19
C THR A 61 4.00 -13.09 -11.48
N ALA A 62 4.86 -12.64 -10.56
CA ALA A 62 4.70 -11.35 -9.87
C ALA A 62 4.60 -10.15 -10.83
N ILE A 63 5.16 -10.27 -12.04
CA ILE A 63 5.07 -9.25 -13.09
C ILE A 63 3.63 -8.96 -13.53
N LEU A 64 2.69 -9.89 -13.33
CA LEU A 64 1.29 -9.73 -13.72
C LEU A 64 0.50 -8.87 -12.73
N SER A 65 1.08 -8.54 -11.57
CA SER A 65 0.42 -7.73 -10.55
C SER A 65 0.37 -6.26 -10.95
N ARG A 66 -0.82 -5.69 -10.88
CA ARG A 66 -1.10 -4.28 -11.17
C ARG A 66 -1.20 -3.44 -9.90
N GLN A 67 -0.70 -3.95 -8.78
CA GLN A 67 -0.68 -3.23 -7.50
C GLN A 67 -0.02 -1.85 -7.61
N ILE A 68 -0.61 -0.87 -6.94
CA ILE A 68 -0.12 0.51 -6.85
C ILE A 68 -0.18 1.01 -5.40
N GLY A 69 0.45 2.16 -5.17
CA GLY A 69 0.28 2.96 -3.97
C GLY A 69 0.05 4.42 -4.35
N GLY A 70 -0.67 5.16 -3.52
CA GLY A 70 -1.02 6.55 -3.76
C GLY A 70 -1.51 7.23 -2.49
N THR A 71 -1.81 8.53 -2.59
CA THR A 71 -2.23 9.35 -1.47
C THR A 71 -3.57 10.01 -1.75
N ARG A 72 -4.42 10.10 -0.72
CA ARG A 72 -5.64 10.90 -0.70
C ARG A 72 -5.67 11.68 0.60
N GLY A 73 -5.73 13.01 0.56
CA GLY A 73 -5.56 13.85 1.74
C GLY A 73 -4.27 13.52 2.51
N GLN A 74 -4.42 13.16 3.79
CA GLN A 74 -3.31 12.77 4.67
C GLN A 74 -3.10 11.25 4.77
N SER A 75 -3.69 10.50 3.85
CA SER A 75 -3.76 9.04 3.92
C SER A 75 -2.99 8.36 2.81
N LEU A 76 -2.19 7.36 3.18
CA LEU A 76 -1.51 6.45 2.26
C LEU A 76 -2.46 5.30 1.93
N ILE A 77 -2.62 5.00 0.64
CA ILE A 77 -3.39 3.85 0.15
C ILE A 77 -2.46 2.97 -0.66
N PHE A 78 -2.44 1.66 -0.42
CA PHE A 78 -1.69 0.72 -1.27
C PHE A 78 -2.33 -0.66 -1.33
N ASN A 79 -2.06 -1.39 -2.41
CA ASN A 79 -2.69 -2.68 -2.69
C ASN A 79 -1.72 -3.83 -2.42
N LEU A 80 -2.08 -4.73 -1.52
CA LEU A 80 -1.33 -5.94 -1.25
C LEU A 80 -1.87 -7.16 -2.04
N PRO A 81 -1.05 -8.20 -2.20
CA PRO A 81 -1.50 -9.48 -2.74
C PRO A 81 -2.68 -10.10 -1.96
N GLY A 82 -3.38 -11.06 -2.56
CA GLY A 82 -4.50 -11.76 -1.93
C GLY A 82 -4.12 -12.96 -1.05
N ARG A 83 -2.88 -13.47 -1.14
CA ARG A 83 -2.44 -14.67 -0.40
C ARG A 83 -1.76 -14.27 0.90
N PRO A 84 -2.12 -14.83 2.08
CA PRO A 84 -1.52 -14.46 3.36
C PRO A 84 0.01 -14.51 3.41
N LYS A 85 0.61 -15.52 2.77
CA LYS A 85 2.08 -15.62 2.63
C LYS A 85 2.68 -14.43 1.86
N ALA A 86 2.13 -14.13 0.69
CA ALA A 86 2.60 -13.03 -0.16
C ALA A 86 2.35 -11.65 0.49
N ILE A 87 1.25 -11.50 1.24
CA ILE A 87 1.00 -10.32 2.07
C ILE A 87 2.15 -10.12 3.05
N ARG A 88 2.54 -11.18 3.79
CA ARG A 88 3.60 -11.08 4.80
C ARG A 88 4.94 -10.73 4.18
N GLU A 89 5.33 -11.44 3.12
CA GLU A 89 6.57 -11.20 2.37
C GLU A 89 6.67 -9.76 1.85
N THR A 90 5.54 -9.19 1.39
CA THR A 90 5.52 -7.84 0.79
C THR A 90 5.44 -6.74 1.85
N ILE A 91 4.54 -6.87 2.83
CA ILE A 91 4.25 -5.80 3.76
C ILE A 91 5.43 -5.50 4.68
N ASP A 92 6.20 -6.51 5.09
CA ASP A 92 7.30 -6.31 6.05
C ASP A 92 8.40 -5.40 5.48
N GLU A 93 8.61 -5.44 4.16
CA GLU A 93 9.54 -4.56 3.44
C GLU A 93 8.94 -3.19 3.17
N ILE A 94 7.70 -3.13 2.68
CA ILE A 94 7.02 -1.86 2.37
C ILE A 94 6.80 -1.02 3.63
N TRP A 95 6.47 -1.65 4.75
CA TRP A 95 6.16 -0.97 6.00
C TRP A 95 7.36 -0.20 6.57
N LYS A 96 8.58 -0.49 6.12
CA LYS A 96 9.77 0.28 6.52
C LYS A 96 9.69 1.76 6.12
N ALA A 97 8.96 2.08 5.05
CA ALA A 97 8.75 3.45 4.56
C ALA A 97 7.44 4.08 5.04
N VAL A 98 6.45 3.27 5.42
CA VAL A 98 5.08 3.73 5.73
C VAL A 98 5.03 4.75 6.87
N PRO A 99 5.65 4.54 8.06
CA PRO A 99 5.60 5.50 9.14
C PRO A 99 6.12 6.90 8.76
N TYR A 100 7.24 6.95 8.05
CA TYR A 100 7.80 8.23 7.61
C TYR A 100 6.94 8.88 6.52
N CYS A 101 6.35 8.10 5.62
CA CYS A 101 5.41 8.61 4.63
C CYS A 101 4.19 9.26 5.29
N VAL A 102 3.62 8.65 6.33
CA VAL A 102 2.50 9.21 7.10
C VAL A 102 2.90 10.52 7.79
N GLU A 103 4.09 10.58 8.40
CA GLU A 103 4.62 11.81 9.01
C GLU A 103 4.79 12.94 7.98
N LEU A 104 5.29 12.64 6.78
CA LEU A 104 5.42 13.63 5.70
C LEU A 104 4.06 14.19 5.23
N MET A 105 2.99 13.43 5.42
CA MET A 105 1.63 13.86 5.12
C MET A 105 0.95 14.55 6.33
N ASN A 106 1.71 14.86 7.38
CA ASN A 106 1.24 15.43 8.65
C ASN A 106 0.27 14.51 9.41
N GLY A 107 0.36 13.20 9.19
CA GLY A 107 -0.33 12.20 10.00
C GLY A 107 0.39 11.94 11.34
N PRO A 108 -0.15 11.03 12.17
CA PRO A 108 0.40 10.70 13.48
C PRO A 108 1.74 9.97 13.34
N ILE A 109 2.54 10.07 14.40
CA ILE A 109 3.77 9.28 14.53
C ILE A 109 3.39 7.83 14.80
N ILE A 110 3.78 6.92 13.89
CA ILE A 110 3.59 5.48 14.06
C ILE A 110 4.86 4.90 14.71
N GLU A 111 4.76 4.53 15.99
CA GLU A 111 5.80 3.78 16.68
C GLU A 111 5.76 2.29 16.31
N MET A 112 6.94 1.69 16.17
CA MET A 112 7.08 0.33 15.67
C MET A 112 7.65 -0.60 16.73
N ASN A 113 7.14 -1.84 16.78
CA ASN A 113 7.83 -2.92 17.47
C ASN A 113 9.06 -3.33 16.66
N LYS A 114 10.25 -2.97 17.18
CA LYS A 114 11.55 -3.22 16.52
C LYS A 114 11.89 -4.70 16.34
N GLN A 115 11.23 -5.61 17.06
CA GLN A 115 11.38 -7.05 16.85
C GLN A 115 10.66 -7.54 15.59
N VAL A 116 9.69 -6.77 15.08
CA VAL A 116 8.88 -7.13 13.91
C VAL A 116 9.30 -6.33 12.68
N CYS A 117 9.39 -5.00 12.78
CA CYS A 117 9.76 -4.14 11.67
C CYS A 117 10.49 -2.90 12.17
N ASN A 118 11.64 -2.61 11.55
CA ASN A 118 12.43 -1.42 11.83
C ASN A 118 12.15 -0.36 10.76
N ALA A 119 11.20 0.54 11.04
CA ALA A 119 10.88 1.64 10.13
C ALA A 119 12.02 2.64 10.04
N PHE A 120 12.30 3.07 8.81
CA PHE A 120 13.37 4.02 8.52
C PHE A 120 12.86 5.45 8.68
N ARG A 121 13.65 6.29 9.35
CA ARG A 121 13.48 7.75 9.39
C ARG A 121 14.85 8.39 9.08
N PRO A 122 14.94 9.33 8.14
CA PRO A 122 16.18 10.08 7.90
C PRO A 122 16.63 10.78 9.19
N LYS A 123 17.94 10.85 9.41
CA LYS A 123 18.49 11.71 10.47
C LYS A 123 18.25 13.18 10.07
N LYS A 124 17.87 14.00 11.04
CA LYS A 124 17.82 15.45 10.88
C LYS A 124 19.20 16.03 10.65
#